data_AF-A0A261Y191-F1
#
_entry.id   AF-A0A261Y191-F1
#
_cell.length_a   1.000
_cell.length_b   1.000
_cell.length_c   1.000
_cell.angle_alpha   90.00
_cell.angle_beta   90.00
_cell.angle_gamma   90.00
#
_symmetry.space_group_name_H-M   'P 1'
#
loop_
_entity.id
_entity.type
_entity.pdbx_description
1 polymer ?
#
loop_
_entity_poly.entity_id
_entity_poly.type
_entity_poly.pdbx_seq_one_letter_code
_entity_poly.pdbx_strand_id
1 'polypeptide(L)'
;MPPVSEAVGDNQGTEEFKVASSQGAIFNRSHRHVVLSGDETEEQAREAEQIAVKLPMPPKFAGFADERRHRLQRLAIGFRLFSKYSFDEGVAGHMTCRDPEYPDLFWVNPFGVHFGQIKPRDLVLVDHEGELVRGGQSVNKAAFAIHSQIHAARSDAITACHTHSMYGKAFSSFARPLLPITQDACAFYNHHSVFDDYAGVVYDVEEGRRIASALGPTNKAVILSNHGLLTVGRTVEEAIWWFISMERCCQAQLLAEAASPNGYKGLRCIEDDVAKVTFDVVGTPNAGWFSLQPMCDLIIQEQPDCIEY
;
A
#
# COMPACT_ATOMS: atom_id res chain seq x y z
N MET A 1 -102.42 -6.38 -5.12
CA MET A 1 -102.50 -5.31 -6.13
C MET A 1 -101.12 -5.17 -6.78
N PRO A 2 -101.03 -5.08 -8.12
CA PRO A 2 -99.84 -5.37 -8.97
C PRO A 2 -99.12 -4.07 -9.42
N PRO A 3 -98.25 -3.99 -10.47
CA PRO A 3 -97.42 -4.96 -11.26
C PRO A 3 -95.90 -4.55 -11.39
N VAL A 4 -94.88 -5.39 -11.69
CA VAL A 4 -94.30 -5.99 -12.95
C VAL A 4 -92.96 -5.34 -13.44
N SER A 5 -92.13 -6.17 -14.11
CA SER A 5 -90.78 -6.11 -14.75
C SER A 5 -90.36 -4.83 -15.52
N GLU A 6 -89.11 -4.59 -15.95
CA GLU A 6 -88.27 -5.37 -16.90
C GLU A 6 -86.85 -4.74 -17.09
N ALA A 7 -85.99 -5.39 -17.88
CA ALA A 7 -84.52 -5.27 -17.97
C ALA A 7 -83.96 -4.37 -19.12
N VAL A 8 -82.63 -4.48 -19.36
CA VAL A 8 -81.78 -4.08 -20.53
C VAL A 8 -81.11 -2.69 -20.39
N GLY A 9 -79.80 -2.46 -20.62
CA GLY A 9 -78.68 -3.28 -21.10
C GLY A 9 -77.40 -2.42 -21.34
N ASP A 10 -76.28 -3.11 -21.53
CA ASP A 10 -74.97 -2.79 -22.16
C ASP A 10 -74.16 -1.50 -21.89
N ASN A 11 -72.99 -1.74 -21.26
CA ASN A 11 -71.64 -1.67 -21.84
C ASN A 11 -71.13 -0.35 -22.45
N GLN A 12 -70.13 0.26 -21.82
CA GLN A 12 -68.96 0.81 -22.52
C GLN A 12 -67.76 0.91 -21.59
N GLY A 13 -66.61 0.48 -22.13
CA GLY A 13 -65.40 0.12 -21.41
C GLY A 13 -64.67 1.25 -20.71
N THR A 14 -63.93 0.86 -19.67
CA THR A 14 -62.80 1.62 -19.15
C THR A 14 -61.56 0.76 -19.37
N GLU A 15 -60.59 1.29 -20.11
CA GLU A 15 -59.27 0.71 -20.30
C GLU A 15 -58.57 0.64 -18.94
N GLU A 16 -58.30 -0.57 -18.45
CA GLU A 16 -57.37 -0.78 -17.36
C GLU A 16 -55.94 -0.58 -17.88
N PHE A 17 -55.31 0.50 -17.41
CA PHE A 17 -53.87 0.68 -17.44
C PHE A 17 -53.19 -0.55 -16.82
N LYS A 18 -52.55 -1.38 -17.66
CA LYS A 18 -51.58 -2.36 -17.18
C LYS A 18 -50.39 -1.61 -16.59
N VAL A 19 -50.35 -1.55 -15.26
CA VAL A 19 -49.13 -1.25 -14.52
C VAL A 19 -48.16 -2.39 -14.82
N ALA A 20 -47.10 -2.10 -15.56
CA ALA A 20 -45.99 -3.03 -15.72
C ALA A 20 -45.45 -3.35 -14.32
N SER A 21 -45.54 -4.62 -13.91
CA SER A 21 -44.86 -5.09 -12.71
C SER A 21 -43.36 -4.94 -12.95
N SER A 22 -42.72 -3.99 -12.27
CA SER A 22 -41.27 -3.94 -12.18
C SER A 22 -40.81 -5.20 -11.44
N GLN A 23 -40.38 -6.21 -12.18
CA GLN A 23 -39.70 -7.36 -11.62
C GLN A 23 -38.33 -6.88 -11.17
N GLY A 24 -38.19 -6.61 -9.87
CA GLY A 24 -36.89 -6.31 -9.30
C GLY A 24 -36.09 -7.60 -9.06
N ALA A 25 -34.79 -7.53 -9.32
CA ALA A 25 -33.83 -8.57 -9.00
C ALA A 25 -33.79 -8.86 -7.49
N ILE A 26 -33.99 -10.11 -7.08
CA ILE A 26 -33.90 -10.56 -5.68
C ILE A 26 -32.47 -11.05 -5.40
N PHE A 27 -31.82 -10.45 -4.40
CA PHE A 27 -30.52 -10.90 -3.90
C PHE A 27 -30.64 -11.42 -2.46
N ASN A 28 -30.08 -12.61 -2.20
CA ASN A 28 -30.05 -13.33 -0.93
C ASN A 28 -28.64 -13.50 -0.34
N ARG A 29 -27.61 -12.86 -0.92
CA ARG A 29 -26.23 -12.89 -0.39
C ARG A 29 -26.04 -12.16 0.96
N SER A 30 -27.10 -11.54 1.45
CA SER A 30 -27.22 -10.90 2.75
C SER A 30 -28.31 -11.60 3.56
N HIS A 31 -28.30 -11.47 4.89
CA HIS A 31 -29.45 -11.83 5.73
C HIS A 31 -30.72 -11.01 5.44
N ARG A 32 -30.66 -10.12 4.45
CA ARG A 32 -31.76 -9.27 3.98
C ARG A 32 -32.13 -9.67 2.56
N HIS A 33 -33.43 -9.76 2.32
CA HIS A 33 -34.00 -9.80 0.99
C HIS A 33 -33.87 -8.41 0.37
N VAL A 34 -32.99 -8.28 -0.62
CA VAL A 34 -32.76 -7.00 -1.32
C VAL A 34 -33.38 -7.09 -2.70
N VAL A 35 -34.24 -6.12 -3.03
CA VAL A 35 -34.79 -5.93 -4.37
C VAL A 35 -34.26 -4.61 -4.91
N LEU A 36 -33.45 -4.66 -5.96
CA LEU A 36 -32.98 -3.44 -6.65
C LEU A 36 -34.03 -2.99 -7.67
N SER A 37 -34.31 -1.70 -7.73
CA SER A 37 -35.14 -1.11 -8.80
C SER A 37 -34.29 -0.94 -10.06
N GLY A 38 -34.75 -1.45 -11.20
CA GLY A 38 -34.06 -1.34 -12.50
C GLY A 38 -34.54 -2.40 -13.50
N ASP A 39 -33.89 -2.46 -14.66
CA ASP A 39 -34.17 -3.43 -15.74
C ASP A 39 -33.40 -4.75 -15.58
N GLU A 40 -32.79 -4.99 -14.41
CA GLU A 40 -32.06 -6.23 -14.13
C GLU A 40 -33.03 -7.41 -14.02
N THR A 41 -32.84 -8.42 -14.87
CA THR A 41 -33.70 -9.60 -14.90
C THR A 41 -33.43 -10.52 -13.70
N GLU A 42 -34.39 -11.37 -13.33
CA GLU A 42 -34.17 -12.41 -12.31
C GLU A 42 -32.99 -13.34 -12.64
N GLU A 43 -32.73 -13.56 -13.93
CA GLU A 43 -31.59 -14.37 -14.39
C GLU A 43 -30.27 -13.67 -14.10
N GLN A 44 -30.16 -12.37 -14.42
CA GLN A 44 -28.98 -11.54 -14.11
C GLN A 44 -28.72 -11.47 -12.59
N ALA A 45 -29.79 -11.36 -11.79
CA ALA A 45 -29.70 -11.41 -10.33
C ALA A 45 -29.12 -12.74 -9.82
N ARG A 46 -29.62 -13.88 -10.33
CA ARG A 46 -29.14 -15.22 -9.97
C ARG A 46 -27.72 -15.49 -10.44
N GLU A 47 -27.32 -14.97 -11.60
CA GLU A 47 -25.94 -15.04 -12.06
C GLU A 47 -25.01 -14.26 -11.15
N ALA A 48 -25.38 -13.02 -10.78
CA ALA A 48 -24.63 -12.21 -9.83
C ALA A 48 -24.52 -12.88 -8.45
N GLU A 49 -25.56 -13.60 -8.01
CA GLU A 49 -25.53 -14.44 -6.80
C GLU A 49 -24.57 -15.62 -6.87
N GLN A 50 -24.12 -16.03 -8.05
CA GLN A 50 -23.16 -17.12 -8.25
C GLN A 50 -21.71 -16.61 -8.39
N ILE A 51 -21.49 -15.31 -8.64
CA ILE A 51 -20.15 -14.72 -8.78
C ILE A 51 -19.39 -14.76 -7.44
N ALA A 52 -18.54 -15.74 -7.21
CA ALA A 52 -17.81 -15.85 -5.96
C ALA A 52 -17.08 -14.55 -5.57
N VAL A 53 -17.22 -14.12 -4.32
CA VAL A 53 -16.45 -13.00 -3.78
C VAL A 53 -14.99 -13.43 -3.72
N LYS A 54 -14.16 -12.86 -4.58
CA LYS A 54 -12.72 -13.12 -4.59
C LYS A 54 -12.03 -12.09 -3.72
N LEU A 55 -11.38 -12.57 -2.66
CA LEU A 55 -10.45 -11.74 -1.90
C LEU A 55 -9.17 -11.55 -2.73
N PRO A 56 -8.71 -10.31 -2.94
CA PRO A 56 -7.46 -10.05 -3.64
C PRO A 56 -6.29 -10.66 -2.86
N MET A 57 -5.41 -11.37 -3.58
CA MET A 57 -4.23 -12.02 -3.02
C MET A 57 -3.01 -11.71 -3.89
N PRO A 58 -1.80 -11.67 -3.32
CA PRO A 58 -0.57 -11.56 -4.10
C PRO A 58 -0.53 -12.60 -5.24
N PRO A 59 -0.10 -12.19 -6.44
CA PRO A 59 -0.03 -13.10 -7.59
C PRO A 59 0.99 -14.22 -7.35
N LYS A 60 0.75 -15.37 -7.96
CA LYS A 60 1.74 -16.45 -8.08
C LYS A 60 2.31 -16.43 -9.49
N PHE A 61 3.62 -16.65 -9.61
CA PHE A 61 4.33 -16.62 -10.89
C PHE A 61 4.73 -18.01 -11.34
N ALA A 62 4.66 -18.26 -12.65
CA ALA A 62 5.03 -19.55 -13.24
C ALA A 62 6.56 -19.75 -13.28
N GLY A 63 7.34 -18.67 -13.25
CA GLY A 63 8.79 -18.71 -13.21
C GLY A 63 9.42 -17.36 -12.86
N PHE A 64 10.74 -17.38 -12.66
CA PHE A 64 11.49 -16.21 -12.20
C PHE A 64 11.43 -15.01 -13.14
N ALA A 65 11.29 -15.23 -14.44
CA ALA A 65 11.19 -14.13 -15.42
C ALA A 65 9.92 -13.28 -15.22
N ASP A 66 8.77 -13.92 -15.00
CA ASP A 66 7.49 -13.24 -14.78
C ASP A 66 7.47 -12.51 -13.43
N GLU A 67 7.99 -13.17 -12.39
CA GLU A 67 8.11 -12.57 -11.06
C GLU A 67 9.05 -11.35 -11.08
N ARG A 68 10.19 -11.47 -11.78
CA ARG A 68 11.15 -10.37 -11.92
C ARG A 68 10.50 -9.19 -12.64
N ARG A 69 9.80 -9.42 -13.75
CA ARG A 69 9.08 -8.36 -14.47
C ARG A 69 8.08 -7.67 -13.56
N HIS A 70 7.28 -8.43 -12.80
CA HIS A 70 6.33 -7.86 -11.84
C HIS A 70 7.04 -7.02 -10.77
N ARG A 71 8.10 -7.54 -10.14
CA ARG A 71 8.86 -6.80 -9.11
C ARG A 71 9.41 -5.49 -9.66
N LEU A 72 9.95 -5.48 -10.88
CA LEU A 72 10.50 -4.27 -11.52
C LEU A 72 9.41 -3.25 -11.89
N GLN A 73 8.28 -3.70 -12.40
CA GLN A 73 7.11 -2.84 -12.65
C GLN A 73 6.58 -2.21 -11.36
N ARG A 74 6.43 -3.01 -10.30
CA ARG A 74 5.98 -2.50 -8.99
C ARG A 74 6.98 -1.55 -8.35
N LEU A 75 8.29 -1.79 -8.53
CA LEU A 75 9.32 -0.90 -8.01
C LEU A 75 9.31 0.46 -8.74
N ALA A 76 9.18 0.45 -10.07
CA ALA A 76 9.02 1.66 -10.87
C ALA A 76 7.75 2.45 -10.49
N ILE A 77 6.62 1.75 -10.31
CA ILE A 77 5.38 2.32 -9.76
C ILE A 77 5.63 2.98 -8.40
N GLY A 78 6.37 2.31 -7.51
CA GLY A 78 6.76 2.88 -6.22
C GLY A 78 7.45 4.23 -6.35
N PHE A 79 8.42 4.37 -7.27
CA PHE A 79 9.09 5.64 -7.52
C PHE A 79 8.11 6.71 -8.05
N ARG A 80 7.21 6.35 -8.96
CA ARG A 80 6.19 7.30 -9.45
C ARG A 80 5.25 7.77 -8.35
N LEU A 81 4.83 6.87 -7.46
CA LEU A 81 4.03 7.23 -6.28
C LEU A 81 4.79 8.14 -5.33
N PHE A 82 6.05 7.82 -5.00
CA PHE A 82 6.88 8.64 -4.13
C PHE A 82 7.08 10.05 -4.71
N SER A 83 7.29 10.15 -6.02
CA SER A 83 7.37 11.45 -6.70
C SER A 83 6.04 12.22 -6.68
N LYS A 84 4.91 11.53 -6.93
CA LYS A 84 3.56 12.14 -6.87
C LYS A 84 3.25 12.69 -5.48
N TYR A 85 3.77 12.07 -4.42
CA TYR A 85 3.62 12.53 -3.04
C TYR A 85 4.78 13.39 -2.53
N SER A 86 5.72 13.77 -3.41
CA SER A 86 6.87 14.62 -3.09
C SER A 86 7.73 14.07 -1.94
N PHE A 87 8.02 12.77 -1.99
CA PHE A 87 8.90 12.08 -1.03
C PHE A 87 10.36 12.09 -1.47
N ASP A 88 10.64 12.54 -2.69
CA ASP A 88 11.98 12.75 -3.24
C ASP A 88 12.65 14.01 -2.65
N GLU A 89 13.97 13.96 -2.51
CA GLU A 89 14.80 15.06 -2.00
C GLU A 89 16.10 15.10 -2.82
N GLY A 90 16.09 15.83 -3.94
CA GLY A 90 17.21 15.89 -4.87
C GLY A 90 17.57 14.49 -5.41
N VAL A 91 18.76 13.99 -5.05
CA VAL A 91 19.26 12.65 -5.44
C VAL A 91 19.21 11.63 -4.31
N ALA A 92 18.64 11.99 -3.16
CA ALA A 92 18.49 11.10 -2.02
C ALA A 92 17.32 10.13 -2.19
N GLY A 93 17.39 9.03 -1.46
CA GLY A 93 16.39 7.98 -1.44
C GLY A 93 16.62 6.88 -2.48
N HIS A 94 16.17 5.69 -2.13
CA HIS A 94 16.32 4.50 -2.93
C HIS A 94 15.32 3.44 -2.49
N MET A 95 14.95 2.61 -3.46
CA MET A 95 14.21 1.39 -3.22
C MET A 95 14.94 0.24 -3.87
N THR A 96 15.12 -0.84 -3.12
CA THR A 96 15.77 -2.05 -3.61
C THR A 96 14.80 -3.21 -3.56
N CYS A 97 14.76 -4.06 -4.59
CA CYS A 97 14.09 -5.34 -4.51
C CYS A 97 15.02 -6.50 -4.86
N ARG A 98 14.93 -7.59 -4.10
CA ARG A 98 15.71 -8.81 -4.33
C ARG A 98 15.34 -9.43 -5.68
N ASP A 99 16.30 -9.95 -6.42
CA ASP A 99 16.03 -10.73 -7.61
C ASP A 99 15.39 -12.09 -7.24
N PRO A 100 14.38 -12.58 -7.97
CA PRO A 100 13.71 -13.82 -7.62
C PRO A 100 14.52 -15.09 -7.95
N GLU A 101 15.46 -15.03 -8.90
CA GLU A 101 16.30 -16.16 -9.31
C GLU A 101 17.65 -16.17 -8.61
N TYR A 102 18.21 -14.98 -8.35
CA TYR A 102 19.50 -14.77 -7.70
C TYR A 102 19.29 -13.98 -6.39
N PRO A 103 19.00 -14.66 -5.26
CA PRO A 103 18.61 -13.99 -4.02
C PRO A 103 19.65 -13.01 -3.47
N ASP A 104 20.92 -13.13 -3.87
CA ASP A 104 22.01 -12.25 -3.42
C ASP A 104 22.21 -11.02 -4.33
N LEU A 105 21.32 -10.83 -5.33
CA LEU A 105 21.32 -9.68 -6.22
C LEU A 105 20.08 -8.81 -5.99
N PHE A 106 20.25 -7.50 -6.16
CA PHE A 106 19.24 -6.49 -5.87
C PHE A 106 19.05 -5.51 -7.01
N TRP A 107 17.80 -5.31 -7.39
CA TRP A 107 17.40 -4.26 -8.33
C TRP A 107 17.19 -2.95 -7.58
N VAL A 108 17.70 -1.85 -8.13
CA VAL A 108 17.67 -0.52 -7.51
C VAL A 108 17.56 0.59 -8.57
N ASN A 109 17.09 1.77 -8.17
CA ASN A 109 17.11 2.93 -9.05
C ASN A 109 18.53 3.38 -9.39
N PRO A 110 18.77 3.83 -10.64
CA PRO A 110 20.01 4.48 -11.01
C PRO A 110 20.16 5.82 -10.30
N PHE A 111 21.41 6.19 -10.02
CA PHE A 111 21.73 7.45 -9.37
C PHE A 111 21.48 8.64 -10.30
N GLY A 112 20.86 9.70 -9.76
CA GLY A 112 20.63 10.96 -10.48
C GLY A 112 19.42 10.97 -11.42
N VAL A 113 18.64 9.88 -11.49
CA VAL A 113 17.36 9.87 -12.22
C VAL A 113 16.23 10.22 -11.26
N HIS A 114 15.43 11.22 -11.62
CA HIS A 114 14.30 11.66 -10.82
C HIS A 114 13.26 10.54 -10.67
N PHE A 115 12.70 10.35 -9.48
CA PHE A 115 11.76 9.26 -9.18
C PHE A 115 10.57 9.23 -10.14
N GLY A 116 10.03 10.40 -10.48
CA GLY A 116 8.94 10.56 -11.46
C GLY A 116 9.29 10.20 -12.91
N GLN A 117 10.51 9.76 -13.22
CA GLN A 117 10.94 9.33 -14.56
C GLN A 117 11.34 7.85 -14.62
N ILE A 118 11.48 7.19 -13.47
CA ILE A 118 11.96 5.80 -13.41
C ILE A 118 11.01 4.87 -14.15
N LYS A 119 11.56 4.02 -15.01
CA LYS A 119 10.89 2.90 -15.68
C LYS A 119 11.55 1.57 -15.28
N PRO A 120 10.88 0.42 -15.49
CA PRO A 120 11.45 -0.89 -15.22
C PRO A 120 12.81 -1.13 -15.89
N ARG A 121 12.98 -0.64 -17.13
CA ARG A 121 14.24 -0.76 -17.89
C ARG A 121 15.39 0.10 -17.37
N ASP A 122 15.10 1.12 -16.56
CA ASP A 122 16.12 2.02 -16.01
C ASP A 122 16.75 1.43 -14.74
N LEU A 123 16.05 0.49 -14.08
CA LEU A 123 16.52 -0.18 -12.88
C LEU A 123 17.79 -0.99 -13.18
N VAL A 124 18.73 -0.94 -12.25
CA VAL A 124 20.02 -1.62 -12.35
C VAL A 124 20.10 -2.74 -11.32
N LEU A 125 20.83 -3.81 -11.64
CA LEU A 125 21.07 -4.96 -10.79
C LEU A 125 22.47 -4.85 -10.18
N VAL A 126 22.55 -5.00 -8.87
CA VAL A 126 23.80 -4.97 -8.11
C VAL A 126 23.94 -6.18 -7.19
N ASP A 127 25.17 -6.50 -6.79
CA ASP A 127 25.47 -7.49 -5.74
C ASP A 127 25.42 -6.85 -4.33
N HIS A 128 25.78 -7.62 -3.30
CA HIS A 128 25.78 -7.17 -1.90
C HIS A 128 26.78 -6.04 -1.61
N GLU A 129 27.84 -5.94 -2.41
CA GLU A 129 28.86 -4.91 -2.33
C GLU A 129 28.45 -3.62 -3.08
N GLY A 130 27.34 -3.67 -3.82
CA GLY A 130 26.84 -2.56 -4.62
C GLY A 130 27.58 -2.42 -5.95
N GLU A 131 28.26 -3.47 -6.41
CA GLU A 131 28.87 -3.51 -7.73
C GLU A 131 27.82 -3.86 -8.79
N LEU A 132 27.95 -3.21 -9.95
CA LEU A 132 26.99 -3.32 -11.03
C LEU A 132 27.09 -4.67 -11.74
N VAL A 133 26.02 -5.45 -11.71
CA VAL A 133 25.89 -6.73 -12.43
C VAL A 133 25.18 -6.53 -13.77
N ARG A 134 24.12 -5.70 -13.81
CA ARG A 134 23.38 -5.38 -15.04
C ARG A 134 22.86 -3.95 -15.02
N GLY A 135 22.97 -3.26 -16.15
CA GLY A 135 22.52 -1.86 -16.31
C GLY A 135 23.64 -1.00 -16.89
N GLY A 136 23.35 0.28 -17.12
CA GLY A 136 24.31 1.23 -17.70
C GLY A 136 24.64 2.42 -16.79
N GLN A 137 24.09 2.47 -15.58
CA GLN A 137 24.16 3.62 -14.68
C GLN A 137 24.66 3.21 -13.30
N SER A 138 25.39 4.12 -12.65
CA SER A 138 25.88 3.92 -11.28
C SER A 138 24.75 3.95 -10.25
N VAL A 139 24.99 3.33 -9.11
CA VAL A 139 24.12 3.41 -7.92
C VAL A 139 24.73 4.33 -6.86
N ASN A 140 23.91 4.84 -5.95
CA ASN A 140 24.41 5.50 -4.75
C ASN A 140 24.94 4.43 -3.77
N LYS A 141 26.23 4.09 -3.86
CA LYS A 141 26.85 3.03 -3.03
C LYS A 141 26.69 3.26 -1.53
N ALA A 142 26.80 4.51 -1.09
CA ALA A 142 26.63 4.92 0.30
C ALA A 142 25.23 4.55 0.83
N ALA A 143 24.22 4.85 0.03
CA ALA A 143 22.83 4.58 0.37
C ALA A 143 22.47 3.09 0.24
N PHE A 144 23.08 2.40 -0.72
CA PHE A 144 22.96 0.94 -0.88
C PHE A 144 23.58 0.17 0.30
N ALA A 145 24.61 0.70 0.96
CA ALA A 145 25.23 0.06 2.12
C ALA A 145 24.21 -0.29 3.22
N ILE A 146 23.19 0.55 3.43
CA ILE A 146 22.11 0.28 4.39
C ILE A 146 21.26 -0.91 3.94
N HIS A 147 20.75 -0.87 2.70
CA HIS A 147 19.86 -1.90 2.18
C HIS A 147 20.56 -3.26 2.07
N SER A 148 21.85 -3.29 1.71
CA SER A 148 22.63 -4.54 1.64
C SER A 148 22.64 -5.29 2.98
N GLN A 149 22.81 -4.58 4.09
CA GLN A 149 22.87 -5.19 5.43
C GLN A 149 21.48 -5.58 5.93
N ILE A 150 20.44 -4.81 5.57
CA ILE A 150 19.05 -5.21 5.82
C ILE A 150 18.73 -6.51 5.10
N HIS A 151 19.04 -6.62 3.81
CA HIS A 151 18.80 -7.83 3.03
C HIS A 151 19.62 -9.03 3.51
N ALA A 152 20.84 -8.80 4.00
CA ALA A 152 21.66 -9.85 4.61
C ALA A 152 21.05 -10.34 5.94
N ALA A 153 20.53 -9.44 6.77
CA ALA A 153 19.92 -9.79 8.06
C ALA A 153 18.49 -10.33 7.94
N ARG A 154 17.76 -9.97 6.87
CA ARG A 154 16.34 -10.26 6.66
C ARG A 154 16.10 -10.84 5.28
N SER A 155 16.24 -12.16 5.15
CA SER A 155 15.93 -12.87 3.91
C SER A 155 14.46 -12.77 3.50
N ASP A 156 13.57 -12.49 4.46
CA ASP A 156 12.14 -12.25 4.21
C ASP A 156 11.84 -10.84 3.69
N ALA A 157 12.76 -9.88 3.85
CA ALA A 157 12.66 -8.57 3.23
C ALA A 157 13.00 -8.71 1.75
N ILE A 158 11.96 -8.79 0.91
CA ILE A 158 12.13 -8.76 -0.55
C ILE A 158 12.39 -7.35 -1.02
N THR A 159 11.79 -6.35 -0.37
CA THR A 159 11.97 -4.94 -0.72
C THR A 159 12.27 -4.10 0.51
N ALA A 160 13.14 -3.11 0.33
CA ALA A 160 13.40 -2.06 1.30
C ALA A 160 13.24 -0.70 0.61
N CYS A 161 12.62 0.26 1.31
CA CYS A 161 12.35 1.61 0.84
C CYS A 161 12.89 2.62 1.84
N HIS A 162 13.64 3.62 1.34
CA HIS A 162 14.12 4.73 2.15
C HIS A 162 14.07 6.02 1.34
N THR A 163 13.52 7.09 1.93
CA THR A 163 13.64 8.45 1.40
C THR A 163 13.71 9.46 2.53
N HIS A 164 14.01 10.72 2.18
CA HIS A 164 14.00 11.87 3.09
C HIS A 164 12.68 12.63 2.98
N SER A 165 11.56 11.90 3.04
CA SER A 165 10.22 12.47 2.97
C SER A 165 9.97 13.49 4.08
N MET A 166 9.18 14.53 3.77
CA MET A 166 9.13 15.75 4.58
C MET A 166 8.68 15.52 6.03
N TYR A 167 7.60 14.76 6.24
CA TYR A 167 7.06 14.53 7.57
C TYR A 167 7.83 13.44 8.31
N GLY A 168 8.31 12.43 7.59
CA GLY A 168 9.18 11.37 8.11
C GLY A 168 10.48 11.92 8.67
N LYS A 169 11.19 12.75 7.91
CA LYS A 169 12.43 13.40 8.40
C LYS A 169 12.14 14.36 9.56
N ALA A 170 11.05 15.13 9.50
CA ALA A 170 10.64 16.01 10.59
C ALA A 170 10.34 15.23 11.88
N PHE A 171 9.52 14.19 11.80
CA PHE A 171 9.15 13.36 12.95
C PHE A 171 10.36 12.61 13.53
N SER A 172 11.26 12.11 12.66
CA SER A 172 12.47 11.41 13.10
C SER A 172 13.37 12.24 14.02
N SER A 173 13.27 13.58 13.98
CA SER A 173 14.04 14.45 14.87
C SER A 173 13.66 14.33 16.36
N PHE A 174 12.51 13.72 16.67
CA PHE A 174 12.10 13.48 18.06
C PHE A 174 12.70 12.22 18.68
N ALA A 175 13.36 11.36 17.90
CA ALA A 175 13.98 10.11 18.37
C ALA A 175 13.02 9.25 19.23
N ARG A 176 11.76 9.07 18.78
CA ARG A 176 10.75 8.29 19.49
C ARG A 176 9.79 7.55 18.58
N PRO A 177 9.10 6.51 19.09
CA PRO A 177 8.14 5.75 18.31
C PRO A 177 6.93 6.59 17.88
N LEU A 178 6.31 6.15 16.78
CA LEU A 178 4.99 6.61 16.35
C LEU A 178 3.94 6.17 17.36
N LEU A 179 3.01 7.07 17.71
CA LEU A 179 1.93 6.79 18.65
C LEU A 179 0.71 6.22 17.93
N PRO A 180 -0.04 5.28 18.53
CA PRO A 180 -1.26 4.73 17.95
C PRO A 180 -2.44 5.69 18.13
N ILE A 181 -2.37 6.89 17.54
CA ILE A 181 -3.40 7.93 17.66
C ILE A 181 -4.52 7.81 16.61
N THR A 182 -4.34 6.94 15.61
CA THR A 182 -5.32 6.65 14.56
C THR A 182 -5.33 5.15 14.25
N GLN A 183 -6.42 4.68 13.63
CA GLN A 183 -6.51 3.31 13.12
C GLN A 183 -5.35 2.97 12.16
N ASP A 184 -4.94 3.93 11.32
CA ASP A 184 -3.82 3.74 10.39
C ASP A 184 -2.47 3.58 11.13
N ALA A 185 -2.25 4.36 12.19
CA ALA A 185 -1.03 4.24 13.00
C ALA A 185 -0.95 2.87 13.71
N CYS A 186 -2.09 2.24 14.00
CA CYS A 186 -2.12 0.87 14.53
C CYS A 186 -1.51 -0.16 13.57
N ALA A 187 -1.37 0.12 12.26
CA ALA A 187 -0.64 -0.76 11.34
C ALA A 187 0.84 -0.96 11.74
N PHE A 188 1.39 -0.06 12.57
CA PHE A 188 2.78 -0.08 13.05
C PHE A 188 2.89 -0.42 14.55
N TYR A 189 1.76 -0.64 15.25
CA TYR A 189 1.76 -0.91 16.69
C TYR A 189 2.62 -2.13 17.00
N ASN A 190 3.71 -1.94 17.78
CA ASN A 190 4.73 -2.96 18.09
C ASN A 190 5.41 -3.62 16.87
N HIS A 191 5.37 -2.98 15.71
CA HIS A 191 5.96 -3.48 14.46
C HIS A 191 6.86 -2.45 13.75
N HIS A 192 7.32 -1.45 14.50
CA HIS A 192 8.35 -0.51 14.07
C HIS A 192 9.31 -0.22 15.23
N SER A 193 10.51 0.27 14.90
CA SER A 193 11.52 0.68 15.88
C SER A 193 12.05 2.08 15.61
N VAL A 194 12.88 2.58 16.52
CA VAL A 194 13.64 3.82 16.37
C VAL A 194 15.12 3.48 16.42
N PHE A 195 15.87 4.00 15.46
CA PHE A 195 17.33 4.00 15.47
C PHE A 195 17.80 5.40 15.90
N ASP A 196 18.32 5.51 17.12
CA ASP A 196 18.73 6.77 17.76
C ASP A 196 20.26 6.84 17.91
N ASP A 197 20.96 6.69 16.78
CA ASP A 197 22.43 6.66 16.73
C ASP A 197 22.94 7.22 15.39
N TYR A 198 22.43 8.42 15.03
CA TYR A 198 22.80 9.11 13.80
C TYR A 198 24.23 9.65 13.87
N ALA A 199 25.09 9.19 12.96
CA ALA A 199 26.51 9.53 12.93
C ALA A 199 26.91 10.45 11.75
N GLY A 200 25.95 10.93 10.95
CA GLY A 200 26.19 11.75 9.75
C GLY A 200 25.90 11.02 8.45
N VAL A 201 26.50 11.48 7.34
CA VAL A 201 26.29 10.85 6.02
C VAL A 201 26.88 9.44 6.02
N VAL A 202 25.99 8.46 5.85
CA VAL A 202 26.30 7.03 5.94
C VAL A 202 27.18 6.60 4.76
N TYR A 203 28.45 6.32 5.01
CA TYR A 203 29.34 5.67 4.03
C TYR A 203 29.82 4.28 4.50
N ASP A 204 29.39 3.85 5.69
CA ASP A 204 29.93 2.67 6.35
C ASP A 204 28.91 1.52 6.43
N VAL A 205 29.37 0.32 6.07
CA VAL A 205 28.68 -0.95 6.24
C VAL A 205 28.25 -1.16 7.69
N GLU A 206 29.03 -0.67 8.65
CA GLU A 206 28.75 -0.84 10.08
C GLU A 206 27.47 -0.12 10.53
N GLU A 207 27.17 1.05 9.95
CA GLU A 207 25.88 1.71 10.21
C GLU A 207 24.72 0.92 9.61
N GLY A 208 24.88 0.38 8.40
CA GLY A 208 23.91 -0.54 7.81
C GLY A 208 23.60 -1.72 8.74
N ARG A 209 24.61 -2.31 9.39
CA ARG A 209 24.43 -3.42 10.35
C ARG A 209 23.68 -2.97 11.61
N ARG A 210 24.03 -1.81 12.17
CA ARG A 210 23.33 -1.26 13.34
C ARG A 210 21.86 -0.95 13.01
N ILE A 211 21.58 -0.37 11.85
CA ILE A 211 20.20 -0.15 11.36
C ILE A 211 19.46 -1.47 11.18
N ALA A 212 20.08 -2.48 10.55
CA ALA A 212 19.47 -3.79 10.41
C ALA A 212 19.18 -4.46 11.77
N SER A 213 20.09 -4.31 12.73
CA SER A 213 19.88 -4.77 14.11
C SER A 213 18.73 -4.02 14.80
N ALA A 214 18.62 -2.70 14.60
CA ALA A 214 17.55 -1.89 15.16
C ALA A 214 16.19 -2.21 14.52
N LEU A 215 16.15 -2.49 13.21
CA LEU A 215 14.97 -3.01 12.53
C LEU A 215 14.55 -4.35 13.15
N GLY A 216 15.50 -5.20 13.47
CA GLY A 216 15.23 -6.47 14.13
C GLY A 216 14.45 -7.46 13.25
N PRO A 217 14.00 -8.59 13.81
CA PRO A 217 13.51 -9.73 13.03
C PRO A 217 12.06 -9.58 12.54
N THR A 218 11.26 -8.71 13.16
CA THR A 218 9.79 -8.67 12.95
C THR A 218 9.24 -7.31 12.56
N ASN A 219 10.01 -6.23 12.72
CA ASN A 219 9.51 -4.91 12.34
C ASN A 219 9.52 -4.78 10.82
N LYS A 220 8.54 -4.00 10.35
CA LYS A 220 8.39 -3.60 8.94
C LYS A 220 8.92 -2.20 8.68
N ALA A 221 9.26 -1.46 9.73
CA ALA A 221 9.73 -0.10 9.63
C ALA A 221 10.72 0.25 10.76
N VAL A 222 11.61 1.19 10.46
CA VAL A 222 12.48 1.83 11.44
C VAL A 222 12.52 3.33 11.16
N ILE A 223 12.37 4.12 12.22
CA ILE A 223 12.54 5.56 12.19
C ILE A 223 14.02 5.84 12.44
N LEU A 224 14.70 6.44 11.46
CA LEU A 224 16.12 6.78 11.55
C LEU A 224 16.23 8.20 12.09
N SER A 225 16.63 8.36 13.36
CA SER A 225 16.62 9.66 14.03
C SER A 225 17.42 10.69 13.25
N ASN A 226 16.87 11.90 13.11
CA ASN A 226 17.44 12.99 12.33
C ASN A 226 17.70 12.70 10.83
N HIS A 227 17.16 11.60 10.28
CA HIS A 227 17.45 11.16 8.92
C HIS A 227 16.15 10.93 8.11
N GLY A 228 15.24 10.08 8.58
CA GLY A 228 14.01 9.77 7.85
C GLY A 228 13.40 8.42 8.20
N LEU A 229 12.68 7.84 7.25
CA LEU A 229 11.99 6.57 7.43
C LEU A 229 12.67 5.49 6.59
N LEU A 230 12.63 4.25 7.08
CA LEU A 230 12.96 3.08 6.29
C LEU A 230 11.90 2.00 6.52
N THR A 231 11.41 1.39 5.45
CA THR A 231 10.44 0.30 5.51
C THR A 231 10.92 -0.92 4.73
N VAL A 232 10.44 -2.09 5.14
CA VAL A 232 10.69 -3.37 4.47
C VAL A 232 9.38 -4.12 4.26
N GLY A 233 9.35 -4.99 3.25
CA GLY A 233 8.18 -5.79 2.90
C GLY A 233 8.55 -7.14 2.30
N ARG A 234 7.64 -8.11 2.45
CA ARG A 234 7.77 -9.45 1.82
C ARG A 234 7.41 -9.41 0.34
N THR A 235 6.76 -8.32 -0.08
CA THR A 235 6.51 -7.95 -1.47
C THR A 235 6.98 -6.51 -1.69
N VAL A 236 7.13 -6.12 -2.97
CA VAL A 236 7.48 -4.74 -3.33
C VAL A 236 6.38 -3.80 -2.85
N GLU A 237 5.14 -4.22 -3.03
CA GLU A 237 3.94 -3.45 -2.72
C GLU A 237 3.80 -3.17 -1.22
N GLU A 238 4.06 -4.17 -0.37
CA GLU A 238 4.06 -3.99 1.09
C GLU A 238 5.02 -2.89 1.52
N ALA A 239 6.29 -2.95 1.07
CA ALA A 239 7.31 -2.01 1.51
C ALA A 239 6.95 -0.56 1.14
N ILE A 240 6.45 -0.35 -0.09
CA ILE A 240 5.99 0.94 -0.59
C ILE A 240 4.79 1.44 0.21
N TRP A 241 3.79 0.58 0.46
CA TRP A 241 2.61 0.96 1.24
C TRP A 241 2.98 1.34 2.67
N TRP A 242 3.82 0.56 3.34
CA TRP A 242 4.28 0.88 4.69
C TRP A 242 4.98 2.23 4.73
N PHE A 243 5.75 2.58 3.71
CA PHE A 243 6.39 3.90 3.63
C PHE A 243 5.36 5.03 3.51
N ILE A 244 4.44 4.92 2.55
CA ILE A 244 3.37 5.91 2.32
C ILE A 244 2.50 6.08 3.57
N SER A 245 2.11 4.97 4.18
CA SER A 245 1.26 4.97 5.37
C SER A 245 1.99 5.57 6.58
N MET A 246 3.26 5.20 6.80
CA MET A 246 4.04 5.73 7.92
C MET A 246 4.31 7.23 7.77
N GLU A 247 4.63 7.70 6.56
CA GLU A 247 4.78 9.13 6.27
C GLU A 247 3.51 9.92 6.59
N ARG A 248 2.33 9.41 6.19
CA ARG A 248 1.03 10.03 6.51
C ARG A 248 0.72 9.98 8.00
N CYS A 249 1.13 8.91 8.71
CA CYS A 249 0.98 8.86 10.16
C CYS A 249 1.89 9.88 10.86
N CYS A 250 3.13 10.04 10.39
CA CYS A 250 4.04 11.09 10.88
C CYS A 250 3.42 12.48 10.67
N GLN A 251 2.86 12.74 9.49
CA GLN A 251 2.14 13.98 9.20
C GLN A 251 0.97 14.21 10.17
N ALA A 252 0.10 13.22 10.34
CA ALA A 252 -1.05 13.32 11.23
C ALA A 252 -0.63 13.58 12.68
N GLN A 253 0.39 12.88 13.15
CA GLN A 253 0.90 13.04 14.50
C GLN A 253 1.55 14.42 14.71
N LEU A 254 2.37 14.91 13.77
CA LEU A 254 2.93 16.26 13.84
C LEU A 254 1.84 17.34 13.95
N LEU A 255 0.78 17.23 13.16
CA LEU A 255 -0.36 18.17 13.20
C LEU A 255 -1.12 18.09 14.53
N ALA A 256 -1.38 16.88 15.02
CA ALA A 256 -2.06 16.67 16.30
C ALA A 256 -1.23 17.23 17.48
N GLU A 257 0.08 17.01 17.47
CA GLU A 257 0.98 17.52 18.51
C GLU A 257 1.08 19.04 18.48
N ALA A 258 1.14 19.65 17.29
CA ALA A 258 1.14 21.11 17.16
C ALA A 258 -0.17 21.74 17.68
N ALA A 259 -1.31 21.05 17.53
CA ALA A 259 -2.61 21.49 18.03
C ALA A 259 -2.83 21.20 19.53
N SER A 260 -1.98 20.37 20.15
CA SER A 260 -2.08 19.98 21.55
C SER A 260 -1.21 20.90 22.44
N PRO A 261 -1.77 21.56 23.47
CA PRO A 261 -0.99 22.39 24.39
C PRO A 261 0.17 21.66 25.08
N ASN A 262 0.06 20.34 25.23
CA ASN A 262 1.08 19.48 25.84
C ASN A 262 1.83 18.62 24.79
N GLY A 263 1.78 19.01 23.52
CA GLY A 263 2.35 18.25 22.42
C GLY A 263 1.86 16.80 22.42
N TYR A 264 2.78 15.86 22.22
CA TYR A 264 2.47 14.43 22.23
C TYR A 264 1.89 13.92 23.55
N LYS A 265 2.23 14.53 24.69
CA LYS A 265 1.73 14.11 26.01
C LYS A 265 0.25 14.41 26.21
N GLY A 266 -0.32 15.30 25.39
CA GLY A 266 -1.74 15.61 25.40
C GLY A 266 -2.58 14.77 24.45
N LEU A 267 -1.96 13.89 23.64
CA LEU A 267 -2.68 13.09 22.67
C LEU A 267 -3.31 11.86 23.31
N ARG A 268 -4.56 11.57 22.92
CA ARG A 268 -5.24 10.33 23.29
C ARG A 268 -4.81 9.20 22.37
N CYS A 269 -4.03 8.27 22.91
CA CYS A 269 -3.69 7.04 22.19
C CYS A 269 -4.87 6.06 22.23
N ILE A 270 -4.95 5.20 21.22
CA ILE A 270 -5.78 3.99 21.25
C ILE A 270 -5.18 3.03 22.28
N GLU A 271 -6.02 2.44 23.12
CA GLU A 271 -5.61 1.50 24.16
C GLU A 271 -4.92 0.26 23.55
N ASP A 272 -3.98 -0.33 24.28
CA ASP A 272 -3.08 -1.38 23.78
C ASP A 272 -3.81 -2.61 23.21
N ASP A 273 -4.90 -3.04 23.85
CA ASP A 273 -5.72 -4.18 23.42
C ASP A 273 -6.45 -3.88 22.11
N VAL A 274 -7.01 -2.67 21.98
CA VAL A 274 -7.68 -2.20 20.76
C VAL A 274 -6.68 -1.99 19.64
N ALA A 275 -5.51 -1.42 19.92
CA ALA A 275 -4.45 -1.19 18.95
C ALA A 275 -3.93 -2.52 18.38
N LYS A 276 -3.77 -3.54 19.24
CA LYS A 276 -3.39 -4.90 18.85
C LYS A 276 -4.42 -5.56 17.93
N VAL A 277 -5.71 -5.54 18.30
CA VAL A 277 -6.78 -6.13 17.45
C VAL A 277 -6.88 -5.38 16.13
N THR A 278 -6.69 -4.06 16.15
CA THR A 278 -6.68 -3.24 14.93
C THR A 278 -5.50 -3.62 14.04
N PHE A 279 -4.30 -3.78 14.60
CA PHE A 279 -3.12 -4.25 13.88
C PHE A 279 -3.37 -5.57 13.15
N ASP A 280 -4.06 -6.53 13.78
CA ASP A 280 -4.36 -7.83 13.17
C ASP A 280 -5.24 -7.73 11.90
N VAL A 281 -5.88 -6.58 11.68
CA VAL A 281 -6.66 -6.27 10.48
C VAL A 281 -5.84 -5.45 9.48
N VAL A 282 -5.26 -4.32 9.92
CA VAL A 282 -4.68 -3.31 9.00
C VAL A 282 -3.15 -3.40 8.86
N GLY A 283 -2.49 -4.11 9.77
CA GLY A 283 -1.04 -4.24 9.86
C GLY A 283 -0.48 -5.53 9.26
N THR A 284 -1.30 -6.40 8.67
CA THR A 284 -0.81 -7.67 8.12
C THR A 284 -0.11 -7.50 6.76
N PRO A 285 0.78 -8.42 6.35
CA PRO A 285 1.41 -8.39 5.02
C PRO A 285 0.39 -8.29 3.87
N ASN A 286 -0.69 -9.08 3.92
CA ASN A 286 -1.73 -9.04 2.89
C ASN A 286 -2.49 -7.72 2.88
N ALA A 287 -2.76 -7.13 4.04
CA ALA A 287 -3.36 -5.80 4.12
C ALA A 287 -2.45 -4.77 3.45
N GLY A 288 -1.14 -4.81 3.72
CA GLY A 288 -0.18 -3.89 3.09
C GLY A 288 -0.08 -4.06 1.57
N TRP A 289 0.01 -5.30 1.09
CA TRP A 289 0.00 -5.58 -0.34
C TRP A 289 -1.28 -5.07 -1.01
N PHE A 290 -2.43 -5.32 -0.39
CA PHE A 290 -3.73 -4.94 -0.95
C PHE A 290 -3.96 -3.44 -0.94
N SER A 291 -3.56 -2.75 0.13
CA SER A 291 -3.71 -1.30 0.28
C SER A 291 -2.99 -0.50 -0.79
N LEU A 292 -1.92 -1.03 -1.39
CA LEU A 292 -1.24 -0.36 -2.50
C LEU A 292 -1.98 -0.50 -3.84
N GLN A 293 -2.78 -1.55 -4.04
CA GLN A 293 -3.33 -1.87 -5.38
C GLN A 293 -4.13 -0.72 -6.01
N PRO A 294 -5.06 -0.05 -5.30
CA PRO A 294 -5.79 1.08 -5.88
C PRO A 294 -4.87 2.24 -6.30
N MET A 295 -3.75 2.42 -5.60
CA MET A 295 -2.76 3.45 -5.94
C MET A 295 -1.96 3.06 -7.18
N CYS A 296 -1.65 1.77 -7.33
CA CYS A 296 -1.05 1.24 -8.55
C CYS A 296 -1.98 1.43 -9.76
N ASP A 297 -3.26 1.11 -9.62
CA ASP A 297 -4.22 1.23 -10.71
C ASP A 297 -4.32 2.69 -11.20
N LEU A 298 -4.40 3.64 -10.26
CA LEU A 298 -4.46 5.06 -10.56
C LEU A 298 -3.17 5.57 -11.23
N ILE A 299 -1.99 5.25 -10.67
CA ILE A 299 -0.73 5.78 -11.21
C ILE A 299 -0.38 5.16 -12.57
N ILE A 300 -0.77 3.91 -12.83
CA ILE A 300 -0.64 3.31 -14.16
C ILE A 300 -1.53 4.04 -15.17
N GLN A 301 -2.75 4.41 -14.78
CA GLN A 301 -3.65 5.17 -15.65
C GLN A 301 -3.09 6.57 -15.96
N GLU A 302 -2.52 7.25 -14.96
CA GLU A 302 -1.96 8.60 -15.11
C GLU A 302 -0.60 8.62 -15.82
N GLN A 303 0.23 7.58 -15.60
CA GLN A 303 1.62 7.48 -16.09
C GLN A 303 1.87 6.06 -16.64
N PRO A 304 1.27 5.70 -17.80
CA PRO A 304 1.34 4.34 -18.33
C PRO A 304 2.76 3.87 -18.67
N ASP A 305 3.68 4.81 -18.86
CA ASP A 305 5.08 4.53 -19.15
C ASP A 305 5.85 3.90 -17.97
N CYS A 306 5.30 3.94 -16.75
CA CYS A 306 5.93 3.38 -15.55
C CYS A 306 5.95 1.85 -15.49
N ILE A 307 5.24 1.18 -16.40
CA ILE A 307 5.23 -0.29 -16.52
C ILE A 307 5.81 -0.80 -17.85
N GLU A 308 6.27 0.11 -18.72
CA GLU A 308 6.93 -0.25 -19.99
C GLU A 308 8.26 -0.95 -19.71
N TYR A 309 8.32 -2.24 -20.07
CA TYR A 309 9.48 -3.12 -19.87
C TYR A 309 10.38 -3.15 -21.10
#